data_AF-A0A0P0WFZ4-F1
#
_entry.id   AF-A0A0P0WFZ4-F1
#
_cell.length_a   1.000
_cell.length_b   1.000
_cell.length_c   1.000
_cell.angle_alpha   90.00
_cell.angle_beta   90.00
_cell.angle_gamma   90.00
#
_symmetry.space_group_name_H-M   'P 1'
#
loop_
_entity.id
_entity.type
_entity.pdbx_description
1 polymer ?
#
loop_
_entity_poly.entity_id
_entity_poly.type
_entity_poly.pdbx_seq_one_letter_code
_entity_poly.pdbx_strand_id
1 'polypeptide(L)'
;MECPFTQQVWRDIGRKIRLSRFLNMTIDDTLLNWWREQTDEAEKLQQKRLRSVFLATLWEIWIERNNCIFRGTESTPPALASKIIDELHLWEMAGAKGVQCIMLRE
;
A
#
# COMPACT_ATOMS: atom_id res chain seq x y z
N MET A 1 12.57 7.09 -2.14
CA MET A 1 12.55 5.62 -1.81
C MET A 1 13.46 4.83 -2.74
N GLU A 2 14.42 4.06 -2.21
CA GLU A 2 15.51 3.46 -3.00
C GLU A 2 15.33 1.99 -3.39
N CYS A 3 14.46 1.23 -2.70
CA CYS A 3 14.33 -0.22 -2.90
C CYS A 3 13.44 -0.58 -4.12
N PRO A 4 13.98 -1.23 -5.19
CA PRO A 4 13.19 -1.56 -6.38
C PRO A 4 12.02 -2.51 -6.10
N PHE A 5 12.21 -3.46 -5.17
CA PHE A 5 11.15 -4.35 -4.70
C PHE A 5 9.97 -3.56 -4.15
N THR A 6 10.25 -2.64 -3.24
CA THR A 6 9.21 -1.80 -2.61
C THR A 6 8.52 -0.91 -3.64
N GLN A 7 9.28 -0.28 -4.55
CA GLN A 7 8.70 0.54 -5.63
C GLN A 7 7.76 -0.27 -6.53
N GLN A 8 8.09 -1.55 -6.82
CA GLN A 8 7.21 -2.43 -7.59
C GLN A 8 5.92 -2.76 -6.82
N VAL A 9 6.01 -3.06 -5.52
CA VAL A 9 4.85 -3.30 -4.65
C VAL A 9 3.88 -2.12 -4.69
N TRP A 10 4.37 -0.88 -4.52
CA TRP A 10 3.51 0.32 -4.58
C TRP A 10 2.86 0.50 -5.95
N ARG A 11 3.59 0.26 -7.04
CA ARG A 11 3.03 0.32 -8.40
C ARG A 11 1.95 -0.74 -8.61
N ASP A 12 2.17 -1.96 -8.13
CA ASP A 12 1.20 -3.06 -8.26
C ASP A 12 -0.07 -2.81 -7.45
N ILE A 13 0.07 -2.29 -6.22
CA ILE A 13 -1.06 -1.84 -5.39
C ILE A 13 -1.81 -0.72 -6.10
N GLY A 14 -1.11 0.33 -6.55
CA GLY A 14 -1.70 1.46 -7.27
C GLY A 14 -2.51 1.04 -8.50
N ARG A 15 -2.01 0.07 -9.27
CA ARG A 15 -2.76 -0.53 -10.39
C ARG A 15 -4.02 -1.25 -9.92
N LYS A 16 -3.92 -2.13 -8.92
CA LYS A 16 -5.03 -2.96 -8.43
C LYS A 16 -6.20 -2.12 -7.90
N ILE A 17 -5.91 -1.07 -7.13
CA ILE A 17 -6.95 -0.23 -6.51
C ILE A 17 -7.27 1.05 -7.32
N ARG A 18 -6.74 1.15 -8.54
CA ARG A 18 -6.91 2.30 -9.46
C ARG A 18 -6.54 3.65 -8.80
N LEU A 19 -5.46 3.66 -8.02
CA LEU A 19 -4.90 4.89 -7.42
C LEU A 19 -3.66 5.32 -8.18
N SER A 20 -3.86 6.22 -9.15
CA SER A 20 -2.79 6.81 -9.97
C SER A 20 -1.71 7.52 -9.14
N ARG A 21 -2.10 8.05 -7.98
CA ARG A 21 -1.21 8.70 -7.00
C ARG A 21 0.01 7.84 -6.60
N PHE A 22 -0.13 6.51 -6.57
CA PHE A 22 0.97 5.61 -6.21
C PHE A 22 1.92 5.26 -7.35
N LEU A 23 1.61 5.68 -8.59
CA LEU A 23 2.45 5.42 -9.75
C LEU A 23 3.60 6.43 -9.89
N ASN A 24 3.45 7.62 -9.31
CA ASN A 24 4.38 8.75 -9.47
C ASN A 24 5.38 8.88 -8.31
N MET A 25 5.82 7.76 -7.73
CA MET A 25 6.77 7.79 -6.62
C MET A 25 8.16 8.23 -7.12
N THR A 26 8.59 9.40 -6.68
CA THR A 26 9.92 9.99 -6.90
C THR A 26 10.95 9.42 -5.92
N ILE A 27 12.20 9.29 -6.36
CA ILE A 27 13.29 8.70 -5.56
C ILE A 27 13.69 9.64 -4.40
N ASP A 28 13.58 10.96 -4.63
CA ASP A 28 14.11 12.00 -3.76
C ASP A 28 13.24 12.29 -2.52
N ASP A 29 11.98 11.88 -2.52
CA ASP A 29 11.10 12.13 -1.38
C ASP A 29 11.28 11.08 -0.29
N THR A 30 11.35 11.56 0.96
CA THR A 30 11.19 10.67 2.10
C THR A 30 9.81 10.02 2.00
N LEU A 31 9.73 8.73 2.34
CA LEU A 31 8.47 7.98 2.30
C LEU A 31 7.34 8.70 3.06
N LEU A 32 7.69 9.39 4.15
CA LEU A 32 6.76 10.18 4.95
C LEU A 32 6.27 11.45 4.24
N ASN A 33 7.14 12.17 3.54
CA ASN A 33 6.76 13.39 2.81
C ASN A 33 5.87 13.06 1.61
N TRP A 34 6.33 12.13 0.77
CA TRP A 34 5.56 11.63 -0.36
C TRP A 34 4.16 11.18 0.08
N TRP A 35 4.10 10.46 1.20
CA TRP A 35 2.85 10.01 1.78
C TRP A 35 1.92 11.16 2.19
N ARG A 36 2.44 12.15 2.94
CA ARG A 36 1.67 13.32 3.38
C ARG A 36 1.10 14.08 2.19
N GLU A 37 1.89 14.30 1.15
CA GLU A 37 1.44 14.93 -0.09
C GLU A 37 0.29 14.15 -0.72
N GLN A 38 0.41 12.82 -0.82
CA GLN A 38 -0.64 12.00 -1.39
C GLN A 38 -1.93 11.98 -0.55
N THR A 39 -1.84 12.10 0.78
CA THR A 39 -3.04 12.13 1.63
C THR A 39 -3.67 13.49 1.77
N ASP A 40 -2.87 14.52 2.00
CA ASP A 40 -3.41 15.80 2.45
C ASP A 40 -4.14 16.52 1.31
N GLU A 41 -3.75 16.25 0.07
CA GLU A 41 -4.42 16.72 -1.14
C GLU A 41 -5.70 15.93 -1.51
N ALA A 42 -5.94 14.77 -0.89
CA ALA A 42 -7.10 13.95 -1.25
C ALA A 42 -8.37 14.40 -0.53
N GLU A 43 -9.54 14.13 -1.11
CA GLU A 43 -10.83 14.40 -0.45
C GLU A 43 -10.95 13.60 0.84
N LYS A 44 -11.60 14.13 1.88
CA LYS A 44 -11.66 13.52 3.24
C LYS A 44 -12.00 12.03 3.26
N LEU A 45 -12.91 11.58 2.38
CA LEU A 45 -13.26 10.16 2.26
C LEU A 45 -12.10 9.32 1.68
N GLN A 46 -11.44 9.85 0.65
CA GLN A 46 -10.25 9.24 0.04
C GLN A 46 -9.05 9.25 0.98
N GLN A 47 -8.88 10.27 1.83
CA GLN A 47 -7.78 10.33 2.81
C GLN A 47 -7.77 9.10 3.72
N LYS A 48 -8.94 8.67 4.22
CA LYS A 48 -9.04 7.48 5.08
C LYS A 48 -8.66 6.20 4.34
N ARG A 49 -9.12 6.06 3.10
CA ARG A 49 -8.78 4.94 2.21
C ARG A 49 -7.28 4.88 1.96
N LEU A 50 -6.70 5.99 1.55
CA LEU A 50 -5.26 6.12 1.36
C LEU A 50 -4.52 5.74 2.63
N ARG A 51 -4.96 6.25 3.79
CA ARG A 51 -4.28 6.03 5.10
C ARG A 51 -4.24 4.56 5.47
N SER A 52 -5.34 3.87 5.22
CA SER A 52 -5.44 2.44 5.49
C SER A 52 -4.56 1.63 4.54
N VAL A 53 -4.60 1.94 3.23
CA VAL A 53 -3.73 1.30 2.24
C VAL A 53 -2.26 1.49 2.60
N PHE A 54 -1.87 2.72 2.93
CA PHE A 54 -0.49 3.03 3.26
C PHE A 54 -0.01 2.28 4.51
N LEU A 55 -0.83 2.26 5.56
CA LEU A 55 -0.50 1.55 6.79
C LEU A 55 -0.34 0.06 6.55
N ALA A 56 -1.27 -0.56 5.81
CA ALA A 56 -1.20 -1.98 5.45
C ALA A 56 0.07 -2.29 4.63
N THR A 57 0.38 -1.45 3.63
CA THR A 57 1.57 -1.63 2.80
C THR A 57 2.86 -1.51 3.61
N LEU A 58 2.98 -0.49 4.47
CA LEU A 58 4.16 -0.34 5.34
C LEU A 58 4.33 -1.53 6.28
N TRP A 59 3.23 -1.98 6.87
CA TRP A 59 3.21 -3.12 7.77
C TRP A 59 3.69 -4.40 7.07
N GLU A 60 3.15 -4.68 5.89
CA GLU A 60 3.50 -5.87 5.12
C GLU A 60 4.93 -5.83 4.56
N ILE A 61 5.42 -4.65 4.14
CA ILE A 61 6.85 -4.49 3.77
C ILE A 61 7.76 -4.74 4.98
N TRP A 62 7.36 -4.27 6.16
CA TRP A 62 8.13 -4.49 7.39
C TRP A 62 8.17 -5.99 7.76
N ILE A 63 7.03 -6.68 7.66
CA ILE A 63 6.95 -8.14 7.84
C ILE A 63 7.81 -8.87 6.80
N GLU A 64 7.71 -8.51 5.52
CA GLU A 64 8.49 -9.12 4.44
C GLU A 64 9.99 -9.00 4.71
N ARG A 65 10.46 -7.80 5.06
CA ARG A 65 11.85 -7.56 5.45
C ARG A 65 12.28 -8.48 6.60
N ASN A 66 11.44 -8.64 7.62
CA ASN A 66 11.76 -9.52 8.75
C ASN A 66 11.79 -11.00 8.33
N ASN A 67 10.89 -11.43 7.44
CA ASN A 67 10.89 -12.80 6.91
C ASN A 67 12.15 -13.08 6.07
N CYS A 68 12.57 -12.14 5.22
CA CYS A 68 13.84 -12.25 4.49
C CYS A 68 15.03 -12.41 5.45
N ILE A 69 15.10 -11.60 6.51
CA ILE A 69 16.24 -11.58 7.43
C ILE A 69 16.25 -12.80 8.36
N PHE A 70 15.12 -13.15 8.98
CA PHE A 70 15.08 -14.13 10.06
C PHE A 70 14.64 -15.54 9.61
N ARG A 71 13.98 -15.66 8.46
CA ARG A 71 13.48 -16.94 7.94
C ARG A 71 14.10 -17.32 6.60
N GLY A 72 14.82 -16.42 5.94
CA GLY A 72 15.39 -16.66 4.61
C GLY A 72 14.32 -16.86 3.53
N THR A 73 13.09 -16.42 3.77
CA THR A 73 11.97 -16.54 2.84
C THR A 73 11.69 -15.20 2.20
N GLU A 74 11.46 -15.18 0.89
CA GLU A 74 11.06 -13.99 0.14
C GLU A 74 9.81 -14.26 -0.72
N SER A 75 8.92 -13.29 -0.74
CA SER A 75 7.76 -13.22 -1.63
C SER A 75 8.14 -12.47 -2.91
N THR A 76 7.43 -12.69 -4.02
CA THR A 76 7.57 -11.80 -5.18
C THR A 76 6.83 -10.48 -4.92
N PRO A 77 7.23 -9.34 -5.52
CA PRO A 77 6.51 -8.07 -5.36
C PRO A 77 5.00 -8.16 -5.68
N PRO A 78 4.57 -8.86 -6.76
CA PRO A 78 3.16 -9.06 -7.04
C PRO A 78 2.43 -9.91 -5.98
N ALA A 79 3.10 -10.90 -5.40
CA ALA A 79 2.54 -11.72 -4.32
C ALA A 79 2.31 -10.90 -3.05
N LEU A 80 3.30 -10.08 -2.66
CA LEU A 80 3.14 -9.18 -1.51
C LEU A 80 2.04 -8.13 -1.75
N ALA A 81 1.99 -7.55 -2.96
CA ALA A 81 0.93 -6.63 -3.34
C ALA A 81 -0.46 -7.30 -3.26
N SER A 82 -0.60 -8.55 -3.71
CA SER A 82 -1.87 -9.28 -3.58
C SER A 82 -2.24 -9.50 -2.12
N LYS A 83 -1.29 -9.93 -1.29
CA LYS A 83 -1.50 -10.12 0.15
C LYS A 83 -2.00 -8.84 0.83
N ILE A 84 -1.43 -7.70 0.49
CA ILE A 84 -1.86 -6.38 1.01
C ILE A 84 -3.31 -6.08 0.61
N ILE A 85 -3.69 -6.35 -0.65
CA ILE A 85 -5.08 -6.16 -1.10
C ILE A 85 -6.04 -7.11 -0.37
N ASP A 86 -5.65 -8.37 -0.17
CA ASP A 86 -6.47 -9.34 0.56
C ASP A 86 -6.66 -8.92 2.03
N GLU A 87 -5.60 -8.43 2.69
CA GLU A 87 -5.67 -7.89 4.06
C GLU A 87 -6.61 -6.68 4.14
N LEU A 88 -6.52 -5.75 3.18
CA LEU A 88 -7.40 -4.60 3.10
C LEU A 88 -8.87 -4.99 2.89
N HIS A 89 -9.14 -6.05 2.11
CA HIS A 89 -10.48 -6.62 1.97
C HIS A 89 -10.98 -7.26 3.27
N LEU A 90 -10.12 -7.97 4.01
CA LEU A 90 -10.47 -8.49 5.33
C LEU A 90 -10.86 -7.35 6.29
N TRP A 91 -10.13 -6.24 6.27
CA TRP A 91 -10.46 -5.06 7.08
C TRP A 91 -11.83 -4.48 6.68
N GLU A 92 -12.14 -4.42 5.38
CA GLU A 92 -13.43 -3.93 4.88
C GLU A 92 -14.58 -4.82 5.34
N MET A 93 -14.42 -6.15 5.22
CA MET A 93 -15.40 -7.12 5.69
C MET A 93 -15.58 -7.10 7.21
N ALA A 94 -14.51 -6.82 7.96
CA ALA A 94 -14.57 -6.62 9.41
C ALA A 94 -15.23 -5.28 9.83
N GLY A 95 -15.62 -4.44 8.87
CA GLY A 95 -16.32 -3.18 9.13
C GLY A 95 -15.40 -1.99 9.41
N ALA A 96 -14.11 -2.07 9.05
CA ALA A 96 -13.21 -0.94 9.20
C ALA A 96 -13.64 0.22 8.28
N LYS A 97 -14.06 1.33 8.90
CA LYS A 97 -14.60 2.49 8.18
C LYS A 97 -13.60 3.17 7.24
N GLY A 98 -12.30 2.93 7.44
CA GLY A 98 -11.23 3.53 6.65
C GLY A 98 -10.98 2.88 5.30
N VAL A 99 -11.50 1.67 5.09
CA VAL A 99 -11.22 0.82 3.91
C VAL A 99 -12.47 0.58 3.06
N GLN A 100 -13.53 1.33 3.30
CA GLN A 100 -14.76 1.22 2.54
C GLN A 100 -14.51 1.56 1.06
N CYS A 101 -14.99 0.69 0.16
CA CYS A 101 -14.85 0.84 -1.30
C CYS A 101 -13.38 0.87 -1.77
N ILE A 102 -12.50 0.05 -1.17
CA ILE A 102 -11.10 -0.06 -1.63
C ILE A 102 -11.01 -0.54 -3.07
N MET A 103 -11.93 -1.41 -3.48
CA MET A 103 -12.16 -1.72 -4.87
C MET A 103 -13.46 -1.01 -5.27
N LEU A 104 -13.41 -0.25 -6.36
CA LEU A 104 -14.64 0.08 -7.08
C LEU A 104 -15.27 -1.27 -7.44
N ARG A 105 -16.38 -1.64 -6.79
CA ARG A 105 -17.14 -2.82 -7.19
C ARG A 105 -17.58 -2.58 -8.63
N GLU A 106 -17.24 -3.50 -9.51
CA GLU A 106 -17.83 -3.56 -10.86
C GLU A 106 -19.34 -3.82 -10.77
#